data_AF-Z9JTL8-F1
#
_entry.id   AF-Z9JTL8-F1
#
_cell.length_a   1.000
_cell.length_b   1.000
_cell.length_c   1.000
_cell.angle_alpha   90.00
_cell.angle_beta   90.00
_cell.angle_gamma   90.00
#
_symmetry.space_group_name_H-M   'P 1'
#
loop_
_entity.id
_entity.type
_entity.pdbx_description
1 polymer ?
#
loop_
_entity_poly.entity_id
_entity_poly.type
_entity_poly.pdbx_seq_one_letter_code
_entity_poly.pdbx_strand_id
1 'polypeptide(L)'
;MARTYATVGPMMSYAYDRVVDARIPGTRTERGPLFMALLRHMVEFVAMSPTSRRAFLGSIARTGEASGSILAEPDLDPSAPDLVARLLPPREGADDGAIIAVVLDGDGRGAARRIEQLLPRLGDSPRSRLVLVSRSSDLPRYAGPGAERVVESSWERIARKLPKADPDHAELWRTIGEMGRTAGQPVVQLPLNPRKLLRSPELAAEMQAHLEVFHHACRVLLGVSPRFSTQASLREPRLQAGDSRGRIGLQFGEVEGGVPTHLVRAGSVIAPLPLGALDGEDERSAAEELLARMARRPSWRTQTHPPAPDPEIIGRTASAELDGARRLLWSLLNPALLRELGFEPAPARSQPVVTGRSLALRLVLITDPDGPVYRIGVGGRNRWRSLTPRVTREATEDLPRESYSIAPQKNQSTSEYVWEVHKALFSLTIAARGRRERGAPAALGGTPEIERTLATLAAGSAAAR
;
A
#
# COMPACT_ATOMS: atom_id res chain seq x y z
N MET A 1 38.37 -11.55 19.96
CA MET A 1 37.02 -12.00 19.56
C MET A 1 35.99 -11.22 20.38
N ALA A 2 35.45 -10.14 19.84
CA ALA A 2 34.41 -9.37 20.52
C ALA A 2 33.05 -10.04 20.25
N ARG A 3 32.35 -10.45 21.30
CA ARG A 3 31.01 -11.05 21.23
C ARG A 3 30.02 -10.02 20.69
N THR A 4 29.47 -10.24 19.51
CA THR A 4 28.39 -9.43 18.94
C THR A 4 27.08 -9.81 19.62
N TYR A 5 26.69 -9.05 20.64
CA TYR A 5 25.40 -9.17 21.35
C TYR A 5 24.23 -8.49 20.60
N ALA A 6 24.40 -8.20 19.31
CA ALA A 6 23.37 -7.52 18.52
C ALA A 6 22.33 -8.54 18.04
N THR A 7 21.28 -8.72 18.84
CA THR A 7 20.09 -9.51 18.46
C THR A 7 18.94 -8.59 18.06
N VAL A 8 17.87 -9.15 17.51
CA VAL A 8 16.70 -8.36 17.06
C VAL A 8 16.07 -7.57 18.21
N GLY A 9 16.06 -8.13 19.43
CA GLY A 9 15.48 -7.49 20.62
C GLY A 9 16.12 -6.13 20.96
N PRO A 10 17.44 -6.06 21.25
CA PRO A 10 18.16 -4.82 21.51
C PRO A 10 18.04 -3.77 20.39
N MET A 11 18.03 -4.20 19.12
CA MET A 11 17.83 -3.29 17.98
C MET A 11 16.44 -2.66 18.02
N MET A 12 15.40 -3.45 18.29
CA MET A 12 14.03 -2.96 18.41
C MET A 12 13.84 -2.04 19.62
N SER A 13 14.42 -2.38 20.77
CA SER A 13 14.39 -1.52 21.96
C SER A 13 15.08 -0.19 21.70
N TYR A 14 16.29 -0.21 21.12
CA TYR A 14 17.01 1.02 20.75
C TYR A 14 16.17 1.91 19.82
N ALA A 15 15.56 1.32 18.79
CA ALA A 15 14.74 2.07 17.84
C ALA A 15 13.49 2.66 18.50
N TYR A 16 12.84 1.91 19.39
CA TYR A 16 11.66 2.37 20.11
C TYR A 16 11.96 3.53 21.06
N ASP A 17 13.02 3.41 21.86
CA ASP A 17 13.42 4.44 22.82
C ASP A 17 13.72 5.76 22.10
N ARG A 18 14.48 5.70 20.99
CA ARG A 18 14.79 6.88 20.16
C ARG A 18 13.55 7.55 19.57
N VAL A 19 12.58 6.75 19.12
CA VAL A 19 11.33 7.26 18.56
C VAL A 19 10.45 7.90 19.65
N VAL A 20 10.45 7.36 20.87
CA VAL A 20 9.72 7.94 22.01
C VAL A 20 10.37 9.25 22.46
N ASP A 21 11.69 9.29 22.56
CA ASP A 21 12.44 10.49 22.96
C ASP A 21 12.30 11.64 21.94
N ALA A 22 12.14 11.32 20.66
CA ALA A 22 11.92 12.31 19.60
C ALA A 22 10.48 12.87 19.55
N ARG A 23 9.52 12.30 20.30
CA ARG A 23 8.14 12.81 20.33
C ARG A 23 7.99 14.01 21.28
N ILE A 24 7.84 15.20 20.71
CA ILE A 24 7.32 16.37 21.41
C ILE A 24 5.85 16.10 21.83
N PRO A 25 5.43 16.37 23.09
CA PRO A 25 4.04 16.17 23.50
C PRO A 25 3.09 17.09 22.71
N GLY A 26 2.16 16.52 21.94
CA GLY A 26 1.02 17.27 21.37
C GLY A 26 0.69 17.03 19.88
N THR A 27 1.53 16.35 19.10
CA THR A 27 1.27 16.11 17.66
C THR A 27 0.70 14.71 17.40
N ARG A 28 -0.54 14.63 16.90
CA ARG A 28 -1.12 13.42 16.30
C ARG A 28 -0.34 13.08 15.03
N THR A 29 0.53 12.07 15.08
CA THR A 29 1.20 11.55 13.89
C THR A 29 0.42 10.35 13.31
N GLU A 30 0.27 10.33 11.99
CA GLU A 30 -0.21 9.17 11.24
C GLU A 30 0.71 7.94 11.52
N ARG A 31 0.18 6.72 11.40
CA ARG A 31 0.92 5.48 11.72
C ARG A 31 2.09 5.19 10.75
N GLY A 32 2.06 5.72 9.53
CA GLY A 32 3.12 5.56 8.51
C GLY A 32 4.46 6.18 8.91
N PRO A 33 4.50 7.48 9.31
CA PRO A 33 5.68 8.14 9.85
C PRO A 33 6.38 7.40 10.99
N LEU A 34 5.62 6.72 11.87
CA LEU A 34 6.16 6.00 13.02
C LEU A 34 7.00 4.77 12.63
N PHE A 35 6.50 4.01 11.66
CA PHE A 35 7.19 2.79 11.20
C PHE A 35 8.50 3.12 10.49
N MET A 36 8.50 4.19 9.69
CA MET A 36 9.72 4.67 9.03
C MET A 36 10.73 5.22 10.03
N ALA A 37 10.27 5.92 11.08
CA ALA A 37 11.14 6.36 12.17
C ALA A 37 11.79 5.18 12.92
N LEU A 38 11.03 4.10 13.17
CA LEU A 38 11.60 2.86 13.74
C LEU A 38 12.67 2.25 12.81
N LEU A 39 12.36 2.07 11.53
CA LEU A 39 13.30 1.53 10.55
C LEU A 39 14.60 2.34 10.45
N ARG A 40 14.49 3.66 10.50
CA ARG A 40 15.61 4.59 10.52
C ARG A 40 16.57 4.29 11.68
N HIS A 41 16.06 4.19 12.90
CA HIS A 41 16.90 3.89 14.07
C HIS A 41 17.38 2.44 14.12
N MET A 42 16.67 1.49 13.50
CA MET A 42 17.17 0.13 13.33
C MET A 42 18.40 0.11 12.40
N VAL A 43 18.36 0.86 11.29
CA VAL A 43 19.51 0.99 10.38
C VAL A 43 20.68 1.68 11.08
N GLU A 44 20.43 2.75 11.83
CA GLU A 44 21.43 3.43 12.67
C GLU A 44 22.10 2.45 13.65
N PHE A 45 21.32 1.66 14.39
CA PHE A 45 21.82 0.68 15.36
C PHE A 45 22.80 -0.30 14.72
N VAL A 46 22.41 -0.91 13.59
CA VAL A 46 23.27 -1.87 12.89
C VAL A 46 24.49 -1.16 12.30
N ALA A 47 24.33 0.06 11.80
CA ALA A 47 25.42 0.89 11.29
C ALA A 47 26.36 1.46 12.38
N MET A 48 26.13 1.21 13.67
CA MET A 48 27.14 1.49 14.69
C MET A 48 28.35 0.54 14.56
N SER A 49 28.13 -0.68 14.07
CA SER A 49 29.18 -1.66 13.77
C SER A 49 30.00 -1.23 12.54
N PRO A 50 31.34 -1.09 12.64
CA PRO A 50 32.19 -0.75 11.50
C PRO A 50 32.10 -1.74 10.33
N THR A 51 31.94 -3.03 10.63
CA THR A 51 31.79 -4.09 9.61
C THR A 51 30.48 -3.92 8.84
N SER A 52 29.40 -3.66 9.57
CA SER A 52 28.06 -3.46 9.01
C SER A 52 27.98 -2.17 8.19
N ARG A 53 28.63 -1.08 8.63
CA ARG A 53 28.80 0.12 7.80
C ARG A 53 29.50 -0.18 6.50
N ARG A 54 30.65 -0.86 6.55
CA ARG A 54 31.41 -1.20 5.33
C ARG A 54 30.58 -2.04 4.36
N ALA A 55 29.81 -2.99 4.88
CA ALA A 55 28.90 -3.82 4.07
C ALA A 55 27.79 -2.96 3.42
N PHE A 56 27.18 -2.04 4.17
CA PHE A 56 26.19 -1.08 3.67
C PHE A 56 26.77 -0.18 2.58
N LEU A 57 27.93 0.43 2.83
CA LEU A 57 28.60 1.31 1.87
C LEU A 57 28.93 0.59 0.56
N GLY A 58 29.49 -0.61 0.62
CA GLY A 58 29.86 -1.37 -0.57
C GLY A 58 28.67 -1.95 -1.33
N SER A 59 27.67 -2.51 -0.62
CA SER A 59 26.59 -3.30 -1.25
C SER A 59 25.36 -2.48 -1.63
N ILE A 60 25.09 -1.41 -0.88
CA ILE A 60 23.90 -0.57 -0.99
C ILE A 60 24.28 0.80 -1.54
N ALA A 61 25.18 1.54 -0.87
CA ALA A 61 25.61 2.87 -1.34
C ALA A 61 26.60 2.81 -2.53
N ARG A 62 27.07 1.61 -2.90
CA ARG A 62 28.00 1.33 -4.01
C ARG A 62 29.24 2.21 -4.00
N THR A 63 29.80 2.43 -2.82
CA THR A 63 31.06 3.16 -2.64
C THR A 63 32.05 2.34 -1.83
N GLY A 64 33.34 2.45 -2.20
CA GLY A 64 34.46 1.88 -1.45
C GLY A 64 35.03 2.83 -0.38
N GLU A 65 34.47 4.04 -0.26
CA GLU A 65 34.95 5.04 0.70
C GLU A 65 34.63 4.62 2.14
N ALA A 66 35.50 5.02 3.06
CA ALA A 66 35.25 4.86 4.49
C ALA A 66 34.37 6.01 4.99
N SER A 67 33.51 5.74 5.97
CA SER A 67 32.66 6.77 6.59
C SER A 67 32.84 6.80 8.10
N GLY A 68 32.48 7.94 8.70
CA GLY A 68 32.10 8.03 10.10
C GLY A 68 30.83 7.21 10.40
N SER A 69 30.29 7.37 11.61
CA SER A 69 29.01 6.76 11.98
C SER A 69 27.89 7.24 11.06
N ILE A 70 27.02 6.31 10.64
CA ILE A 70 25.78 6.63 9.92
C ILE A 70 24.74 6.90 11.00
N LEU A 71 24.37 8.17 11.18
CA LEU A 71 23.50 8.61 12.26
C LEU A 71 22.18 9.10 11.72
N ALA A 72 21.16 8.97 12.54
CA ALA A 72 19.82 9.42 12.23
C ALA A 72 19.71 10.95 12.49
N GLU A 73 19.24 11.75 11.53
CA GLU A 73 19.11 13.21 11.67
C GLU A 73 18.13 13.64 12.79
N PRO A 74 18.54 14.40 13.81
CA PRO A 74 17.75 14.62 15.02
C PRO A 74 16.34 15.17 14.80
N ASP A 75 16.11 15.93 13.72
CA ASP A 75 14.80 16.46 13.38
C ASP A 75 14.03 15.55 12.42
N LEU A 76 12.75 15.33 12.72
CA LEU A 76 11.77 14.72 11.81
C LEU A 76 11.30 15.72 10.73
N ASP A 77 12.18 16.60 10.26
CA ASP A 77 11.88 17.48 9.14
C ASP A 77 11.68 16.62 7.88
N PRO A 78 10.51 16.66 7.24
CA PRO A 78 10.26 15.94 5.99
C PRO A 78 11.26 16.29 4.87
N SER A 79 11.93 17.44 4.99
CA SER A 79 12.94 17.96 4.05
C SER A 79 14.37 17.46 4.33
N ALA A 80 14.61 16.79 5.45
CA ALA A 80 15.91 16.23 5.82
C ALA A 80 16.06 14.77 5.33
N PRO A 81 17.29 14.30 5.10
CA PRO A 81 17.56 12.89 4.90
C PRO A 81 17.32 12.10 6.19
N ASP A 82 17.02 10.81 6.08
CA ASP A 82 16.73 9.96 7.23
C ASP A 82 18.02 9.58 7.98
N LEU A 83 19.11 9.33 7.26
CA LEU A 83 20.42 9.10 7.86
C LEU A 83 21.50 9.88 7.13
N VAL A 84 22.52 10.32 7.87
CA VAL A 84 23.67 11.03 7.31
C VAL A 84 24.96 10.45 7.87
N ALA A 85 25.98 10.38 7.01
CA ALA A 85 27.34 10.07 7.42
C ALA A 85 28.34 10.94 6.66
N ARG A 86 29.36 11.43 7.35
CA ARG A 86 30.51 12.05 6.69
C ARG A 86 31.43 10.98 6.11
N LEU A 87 31.80 11.13 4.85
CA LEU A 87 32.83 10.33 4.21
C LEU A 87 34.19 10.82 4.67
N LEU A 88 35.06 9.88 5.02
CA LEU A 88 36.42 10.20 5.43
C LEU A 88 37.23 10.62 4.19
N PRO A 89 38.15 11.58 4.33
CA PRO A 89 39.02 11.95 3.23
C PRO A 89 39.85 10.74 2.76
N PRO A 90 40.20 10.67 1.46
CA PRO A 90 41.19 9.71 0.98
C PRO A 90 42.50 9.93 1.75
N ARG A 91 43.33 8.90 1.90
CA ARG A 91 44.56 8.94 2.73
C ARG A 91 45.50 10.12 2.46
N GLU A 92 45.41 10.73 1.27
CA GLU A 92 46.25 11.86 0.83
C GLU A 92 45.43 13.04 0.27
N GLY A 93 44.11 13.06 0.48
CA GLY A 93 43.21 14.07 -0.07
C GLY A 93 42.75 15.12 0.95
N ALA A 94 42.50 16.35 0.48
CA ALA A 94 41.81 17.35 1.27
C ALA A 94 40.36 16.92 1.56
N ASP A 95 39.86 17.29 2.75
CA ASP A 95 38.47 17.09 3.12
C ASP A 95 37.59 18.06 2.31
N ASP A 96 36.81 17.50 1.39
CA ASP A 96 35.87 18.22 0.52
C ASP A 96 34.45 18.25 1.11
N GLY A 97 34.28 17.81 2.36
CA GLY A 97 32.98 17.74 3.02
C GLY A 97 32.05 16.65 2.46
N ALA A 98 32.58 15.62 1.80
CA ALA A 98 31.78 14.54 1.23
C ALA A 98 30.87 13.87 2.27
N ILE A 99 29.60 13.66 1.90
CA ILE A 99 28.60 13.02 2.76
C ILE A 99 27.80 11.94 2.03
N ILE A 100 27.30 10.98 2.79
CA ILE A 100 26.24 10.07 2.36
C ILE A 100 24.97 10.48 3.07
N ALA A 101 23.96 10.85 2.30
CA ALA A 101 22.60 11.00 2.77
C ALA A 101 21.80 9.77 2.36
N VAL A 102 21.11 9.14 3.30
CA VAL A 102 20.24 8.00 3.05
C VAL A 102 18.80 8.43 3.26
N VAL A 103 17.97 8.12 2.26
CA VAL A 103 16.52 8.31 2.32
C VAL A 103 15.90 6.92 2.35
N LEU A 104 15.19 6.63 3.43
CA LEU A 104 14.40 5.42 3.61
C LEU A 104 12.97 5.75 3.22
N ASP A 105 12.45 4.99 2.28
CA ASP A 105 11.12 5.20 1.72
C ASP A 105 10.32 3.90 1.82
N GLY A 106 9.19 3.98 2.53
CA GLY A 106 8.29 2.85 2.67
C GLY A 106 7.22 2.83 1.58
N ASP A 107 6.76 3.99 1.13
CA ASP A 107 5.55 4.07 0.33
C ASP A 107 5.75 4.67 -1.06
N GLY A 108 6.98 4.98 -1.49
CA GLY A 108 7.28 5.45 -2.84
C GLY A 108 6.75 6.85 -3.16
N ARG A 109 6.10 7.53 -2.20
CA ARG A 109 5.46 8.82 -2.45
C ARG A 109 6.52 9.92 -2.41
N GLY A 110 6.66 10.63 -3.53
CA GLY A 110 7.53 11.81 -3.59
C GLY A 110 9.02 11.49 -3.59
N ALA A 111 9.44 10.26 -3.86
CA ALA A 111 10.85 9.89 -3.96
C ALA A 111 11.63 10.77 -4.95
N ALA A 112 11.09 11.01 -6.15
CA ALA A 112 11.69 11.92 -7.13
C ALA A 112 11.80 13.36 -6.61
N ARG A 113 10.75 13.87 -5.96
CA ARG A 113 10.76 15.20 -5.33
C ARG A 113 11.78 15.30 -4.19
N ARG A 114 11.91 14.27 -3.36
CA ARG A 114 12.93 14.19 -2.29
C ARG A 114 14.33 14.17 -2.89
N ILE A 115 14.55 13.45 -4.00
CA ILE A 115 15.84 13.48 -4.73
C ILE A 115 16.16 14.91 -5.19
N GLU A 116 15.23 15.57 -5.89
CA GLU A 116 15.43 16.94 -6.38
C GLU A 116 15.69 17.95 -5.24
N GLN A 117 15.09 17.74 -4.07
CA GLN A 117 15.28 18.61 -2.89
C GLN A 117 16.60 18.35 -2.15
N LEU A 118 17.01 17.08 -2.03
CA LEU A 118 18.16 16.70 -1.20
C LEU A 118 19.47 16.68 -1.97
N LEU A 119 19.44 16.40 -3.28
CA LEU A 119 20.64 16.30 -4.10
C LEU A 119 21.47 17.61 -4.10
N PRO A 120 20.88 18.81 -4.20
CA PRO A 120 21.63 20.07 -4.08
C PRO A 120 22.23 20.29 -2.68
N ARG A 121 21.65 19.69 -1.63
CA ARG A 121 22.11 19.83 -0.24
C ARG A 121 23.36 18.98 0.06
N LEU A 122 23.73 18.07 -0.83
CA LEU A 122 24.96 17.26 -0.70
C LEU A 122 26.26 18.04 -0.95
N GLY A 123 26.15 19.31 -1.36
CA GLY A 123 27.28 20.13 -1.79
C GLY A 123 27.87 19.67 -3.12
N ASP A 124 29.04 20.21 -3.45
CA ASP A 124 29.69 20.01 -4.76
C ASP A 124 30.64 18.82 -4.82
N SER A 125 30.86 18.13 -3.70
CA SER A 125 31.76 16.97 -3.69
C SER A 125 31.21 15.86 -4.62
N PRO A 126 32.01 15.40 -5.61
CA PRO A 126 31.63 14.29 -6.48
C PRO A 126 31.63 12.95 -5.75
N ARG A 127 32.09 12.90 -4.50
CA ARG A 127 32.10 11.72 -3.62
C ARG A 127 30.82 11.59 -2.81
N SER A 128 30.09 12.69 -2.59
CA SER A 128 28.81 12.60 -1.88
C SER A 128 27.81 11.75 -2.64
N ARG A 129 26.98 11.00 -1.91
CA ARG A 129 25.96 10.12 -2.47
C ARG A 129 24.62 10.35 -1.79
N LEU A 130 23.55 10.36 -2.60
CA LEU A 130 22.18 10.23 -2.12
C LEU A 130 21.74 8.79 -2.34
N VAL A 131 21.58 8.03 -1.25
CA VAL A 131 21.12 6.64 -1.32
C VAL A 131 19.62 6.63 -1.06
N LEU A 132 18.83 6.27 -2.08
CA LEU A 132 17.41 6.04 -1.92
C LEU A 132 17.16 4.54 -1.73
N VAL A 133 16.58 4.19 -0.59
CA VAL A 133 16.11 2.84 -0.30
C VAL A 133 14.59 2.82 -0.34
N SER A 134 14.02 2.15 -1.35
CA SER A 134 12.57 2.00 -1.48
C SER A 134 12.18 0.56 -1.83
N ARG A 135 10.91 0.27 -2.09
CA ARG A 135 10.52 -1.03 -2.64
C ARG A 135 10.95 -1.14 -4.10
N SER A 136 11.23 -2.35 -4.58
CA SER A 136 11.69 -2.52 -5.97
C SER A 136 10.69 -1.99 -7.02
N SER A 137 9.39 -2.03 -6.73
CA SER A 137 8.30 -1.48 -7.56
C SER A 137 8.20 0.05 -7.49
N ASP A 138 8.86 0.67 -6.51
CA ASP A 138 8.72 2.09 -6.16
C ASP A 138 9.94 2.91 -6.50
N LEU A 139 11.03 2.27 -6.90
CA LEU A 139 12.25 2.97 -7.25
C LEU A 139 11.96 3.94 -8.39
N PRO A 140 12.16 5.25 -8.18
CA PRO A 140 12.20 6.17 -9.29
C PRO A 140 13.35 5.74 -10.19
N ARG A 141 13.26 5.96 -11.50
CA ARG A 141 14.42 5.92 -12.40
C ARG A 141 14.85 7.35 -12.62
N TYR A 142 15.58 7.91 -11.67
CA TYR A 142 15.96 9.32 -11.74
C TYR A 142 17.02 9.52 -12.82
N ALA A 143 16.70 10.34 -13.82
CA ALA A 143 17.57 10.67 -14.95
C ALA A 143 17.85 12.18 -15.06
N GLY A 144 17.65 12.92 -13.96
CA GLY A 144 17.91 14.36 -13.90
C GLY A 144 19.38 14.72 -13.66
N PRO A 145 19.71 16.01 -13.55
CA PRO A 145 21.07 16.46 -13.22
C PRO A 145 21.58 15.81 -11.93
N GLY A 146 22.84 15.37 -11.92
CA GLY A 146 23.49 14.73 -10.77
C GLY A 146 23.07 13.28 -10.51
N ALA A 147 22.42 12.61 -11.48
CA ALA A 147 21.98 11.23 -11.36
C ALA A 147 23.11 10.25 -11.00
N GLU A 148 24.35 10.53 -11.37
CA GLU A 148 25.53 9.74 -11.02
C GLU A 148 25.83 9.70 -9.51
N ARG A 149 25.30 10.65 -8.75
CA ARG A 149 25.42 10.73 -7.29
C ARG A 149 24.22 10.08 -6.57
N VAL A 150 23.19 9.68 -7.31
CA VAL A 150 21.99 9.02 -6.78
C VAL A 150 22.16 7.50 -6.88
N VAL A 151 21.97 6.81 -5.77
CA VAL A 151 22.04 5.35 -5.71
C VAL A 151 20.69 4.80 -5.31
N GLU A 152 20.00 4.23 -6.29
CA GLU A 152 18.74 3.54 -6.10
C GLU A 152 19.00 2.10 -5.61
N SER A 153 18.45 1.76 -4.46
CA SER A 153 18.52 0.44 -3.86
C SER A 153 17.16 0.05 -3.30
N SER A 154 16.91 -1.26 -3.20
CA SER A 154 15.65 -1.76 -2.68
C SER A 154 15.74 -2.46 -1.33
N TRP A 155 14.62 -2.52 -0.61
CA TRP A 155 14.46 -3.34 0.59
C TRP A 155 14.71 -4.83 0.30
N GLU A 156 14.33 -5.33 -0.89
CA GLU A 156 14.69 -6.68 -1.35
C GLU A 156 16.21 -6.85 -1.47
N ARG A 157 16.91 -5.81 -1.94
CA ARG A 157 18.37 -5.84 -2.05
C ARG A 157 19.01 -5.84 -0.67
N ILE A 158 18.52 -5.06 0.28
CA ILE A 158 18.97 -5.08 1.69
C ILE A 158 18.82 -6.49 2.28
N ALA A 159 17.62 -7.07 2.20
CA ALA A 159 17.32 -8.40 2.74
C ALA A 159 18.17 -9.53 2.12
N ARG A 160 18.65 -9.36 0.88
CA ARG A 160 19.38 -10.40 0.13
C ARG A 160 20.89 -10.22 0.11
N LYS A 161 21.37 -8.97 0.02
CA LYS A 161 22.81 -8.66 -0.17
C LYS A 161 23.53 -8.41 1.14
N LEU A 162 22.93 -7.68 2.08
CA LEU A 162 23.61 -7.37 3.34
C LEU A 162 23.85 -8.59 4.22
N PRO A 163 22.94 -9.58 4.33
CA PRO A 163 23.23 -10.80 5.07
C PRO A 163 24.41 -11.62 4.53
N LYS A 164 24.78 -11.42 3.26
CA LYS A 164 25.95 -12.06 2.64
C LYS A 164 27.22 -11.25 2.87
N ALA A 165 27.11 -9.92 2.87
CA ALA A 165 28.23 -8.99 3.06
C ALA A 165 28.58 -8.79 4.54
N ASP A 166 27.64 -9.06 5.45
CA ASP A 166 27.78 -8.97 6.90
C ASP A 166 27.09 -10.19 7.56
N PRO A 167 27.75 -11.37 7.54
CA PRO A 167 27.19 -12.59 8.11
C PRO A 167 26.87 -12.50 9.61
N ASP A 168 27.66 -11.73 10.35
CA ASP A 168 27.54 -11.59 11.81
C ASP A 168 26.25 -10.87 12.23
N HIS A 169 25.70 -10.02 11.36
CA HIS A 169 24.43 -9.31 11.57
C HIS A 169 23.36 -9.71 10.54
N ALA A 170 23.51 -10.90 9.94
CA ALA A 170 22.66 -11.34 8.84
C ALA A 170 21.17 -11.34 9.19
N GLU A 171 20.81 -11.74 10.41
CA GLU A 171 19.42 -11.74 10.88
C GLU A 171 18.85 -10.32 11.00
N LEU A 172 19.63 -9.37 11.55
CA LEU A 172 19.21 -7.97 11.66
C LEU A 172 18.94 -7.35 10.29
N TRP A 173 19.83 -7.59 9.32
CA TRP A 173 19.64 -7.12 7.94
C TRP A 173 18.45 -7.77 7.23
N ARG A 174 18.16 -9.05 7.50
CA ARG A 174 16.94 -9.70 7.01
C ARG A 174 15.70 -9.04 7.59
N THR A 175 15.66 -8.85 8.92
CA THR A 175 14.53 -8.19 9.59
C THR A 175 14.30 -6.77 9.09
N ILE A 176 15.36 -5.96 8.97
CA ILE A 176 15.26 -4.59 8.41
C ILE A 176 14.72 -4.63 6.97
N GLY A 177 15.25 -5.52 6.12
CA GLY A 177 14.79 -5.64 4.74
C GLY A 177 13.35 -6.15 4.63
N GLU A 178 12.93 -7.09 5.48
CA GLU A 178 11.56 -7.60 5.56
C GLU A 178 10.56 -6.54 6.04
N MET A 179 10.91 -5.83 7.11
CA MET A 179 10.13 -4.70 7.61
C MET A 179 10.06 -3.59 6.56
N GLY A 180 11.17 -3.27 5.90
CA GLY A 180 11.22 -2.30 4.80
C GLY A 180 10.32 -2.66 3.61
N ARG A 181 10.27 -3.93 3.21
CA ARG A 181 9.37 -4.40 2.14
C ARG A 181 7.89 -4.21 2.46
N THR A 182 7.54 -4.27 3.75
CA THR A 182 6.17 -4.13 4.24
C THR A 182 5.88 -2.72 4.76
N ALA A 183 6.90 -1.86 4.82
CA ALA A 183 6.77 -0.44 5.12
C ALA A 183 5.84 0.20 4.11
N GLY A 184 4.89 1.02 4.55
CA GLY A 184 3.95 1.72 3.64
C GLY A 184 3.00 0.81 2.85
N GLN A 185 3.13 -0.53 2.91
CA GLN A 185 2.08 -1.42 2.46
C GLN A 185 0.93 -1.36 3.48
N PRO A 186 -0.33 -1.26 3.04
CA PRO A 186 -1.47 -1.50 3.90
C PRO A 186 -1.60 -3.01 4.11
N VAL A 187 -0.57 -3.64 4.63
CA VAL A 187 -0.72 -4.89 5.37
C VAL A 187 -1.45 -4.47 6.64
N VAL A 188 -2.57 -5.10 6.93
CA VAL A 188 -3.33 -4.85 8.15
C VAL A 188 -2.41 -5.18 9.34
N GLN A 189 -1.73 -4.18 9.88
CA GLN A 189 -0.83 -4.30 11.03
C GLN A 189 -1.59 -4.37 12.37
N LEU A 190 -2.92 -4.28 12.33
CA LEU A 190 -3.77 -4.55 13.49
C LEU A 190 -4.03 -6.06 13.58
N PRO A 191 -4.00 -6.67 14.78
CA PRO A 191 -4.39 -8.05 14.99
C PRO A 191 -5.90 -8.21 14.79
N LEU A 192 -6.34 -8.16 13.54
CA LEU A 192 -7.71 -8.49 13.15
C LEU A 192 -7.83 -10.01 13.05
N ASN A 193 -9.00 -10.53 13.39
CA ASN A 193 -9.34 -11.92 13.14
C ASN A 193 -10.18 -12.00 11.85
N PRO A 194 -9.60 -12.37 10.69
CA PRO A 194 -10.31 -12.39 9.41
C PRO A 194 -11.56 -13.26 9.45
N ARG A 195 -11.50 -14.37 10.20
CA ARG A 195 -12.63 -15.29 10.36
C ARG A 195 -13.80 -14.67 11.12
N LYS A 196 -13.52 -13.92 12.19
CA LYS A 196 -14.57 -13.21 12.96
C LYS A 196 -15.24 -12.14 12.10
N LEU A 197 -14.45 -11.33 11.40
CA LEU A 197 -14.95 -10.21 10.60
C LEU A 197 -15.70 -10.69 9.35
N LEU A 198 -15.08 -11.54 8.53
CA LEU A 198 -15.61 -11.82 7.19
C LEU A 198 -16.77 -12.82 7.16
N ARG A 199 -17.03 -13.52 8.26
CA ARG A 199 -18.14 -14.49 8.37
C ARG A 199 -19.36 -13.95 9.13
N SER A 200 -19.28 -12.78 9.76
CA SER A 200 -20.44 -12.19 10.46
C SER A 200 -21.49 -11.70 9.46
N PRO A 201 -22.74 -12.23 9.51
CA PRO A 201 -23.85 -11.71 8.71
C PRO A 201 -24.25 -10.29 9.10
N GLU A 202 -24.14 -9.94 10.38
CA GLU A 202 -24.49 -8.63 10.93
C GLU A 202 -23.54 -7.57 10.37
N LEU A 203 -22.23 -7.85 10.40
CA LEU A 203 -21.22 -6.96 9.85
C LEU A 203 -21.33 -6.84 8.33
N ALA A 204 -21.71 -7.93 7.64
CA ALA A 204 -21.95 -7.91 6.21
C ALA A 204 -23.16 -7.03 5.85
N ALA A 205 -24.24 -7.08 6.64
CA ALA A 205 -25.41 -6.23 6.48
C ALA A 205 -25.09 -4.76 6.79
N GLU A 206 -24.30 -4.49 7.82
CA GLU A 206 -23.84 -3.15 8.18
C GLU A 206 -23.00 -2.51 7.05
N MET A 207 -22.02 -3.26 6.53
CA MET A 207 -21.22 -2.82 5.38
C MET A 207 -22.08 -2.56 4.15
N GLN A 208 -23.07 -3.42 3.88
CA GLN A 208 -24.02 -3.23 2.79
C GLN A 208 -24.80 -1.91 2.97
N ALA A 209 -25.35 -1.67 4.16
CA ALA A 209 -26.16 -0.48 4.44
C ALA A 209 -25.36 0.82 4.24
N HIS A 210 -24.13 0.89 4.74
CA HIS A 210 -23.28 2.08 4.51
C HIS A 210 -22.88 2.26 3.04
N LEU A 211 -22.63 1.17 2.31
CA LEU A 211 -22.33 1.25 0.87
C LEU A 211 -23.55 1.69 0.06
N GLU A 212 -24.77 1.29 0.44
CA GLU A 212 -26.01 1.74 -0.17
C GLU A 212 -26.20 3.25 0.00
N VAL A 213 -25.96 3.76 1.22
CA VAL A 213 -25.99 5.20 1.52
C VAL A 213 -24.96 5.96 0.71
N PHE A 214 -23.72 5.48 0.66
CA PHE A 214 -22.66 6.08 -0.16
C PHE A 214 -23.00 6.09 -1.65
N HIS A 215 -23.52 4.97 -2.18
CA HIS A 215 -23.95 4.87 -3.57
C HIS A 215 -25.08 5.86 -3.87
N HIS A 216 -26.08 5.95 -2.99
CA HIS A 216 -27.19 6.90 -3.11
C HIS A 216 -26.70 8.35 -3.09
N ALA A 217 -25.86 8.73 -2.13
CA ALA A 217 -25.26 10.06 -2.05
C ALA A 217 -24.48 10.43 -3.32
N CYS A 218 -23.70 9.50 -3.89
CA CYS A 218 -23.00 9.71 -5.16
C CYS A 218 -23.96 9.97 -6.32
N ARG A 219 -25.06 9.21 -6.41
CA ARG A 219 -26.07 9.37 -7.46
C ARG A 219 -26.80 10.71 -7.34
N VAL A 220 -27.23 11.09 -6.14
CA VAL A 220 -27.98 12.33 -5.90
C VAL A 220 -27.10 13.57 -6.05
N LEU A 221 -25.90 13.58 -5.45
CA LEU A 221 -25.05 14.78 -5.41
C LEU A 221 -24.19 14.96 -6.66
N LEU A 222 -23.81 13.86 -7.33
CA LEU A 222 -22.79 13.89 -8.40
C LEU A 222 -23.31 13.33 -9.72
N GLY A 223 -24.48 12.70 -9.76
CA GLY A 223 -25.05 12.08 -10.97
C GLY A 223 -24.27 10.88 -11.49
N VAL A 224 -23.33 10.34 -10.70
CA VAL A 224 -22.41 9.26 -11.12
C VAL A 224 -22.36 8.15 -10.08
N SER A 225 -22.12 6.92 -10.53
CA SER A 225 -21.88 5.79 -9.62
C SER A 225 -20.43 5.81 -9.12
N PRO A 226 -20.19 5.47 -7.84
CA PRO A 226 -18.86 5.48 -7.25
C PRO A 226 -18.03 4.31 -7.74
N ARG A 227 -16.73 4.55 -7.99
CA ARG A 227 -15.79 3.58 -8.56
C ARG A 227 -14.44 3.54 -7.90
N PHE A 228 -13.79 2.38 -7.97
CA PHE A 228 -12.38 2.30 -7.64
C PHE A 228 -11.58 3.12 -8.64
N SER A 229 -10.73 3.99 -8.15
CA SER A 229 -9.85 4.78 -9.00
C SER A 229 -8.83 3.87 -9.71
N THR A 230 -8.63 4.14 -11.00
CA THR A 230 -7.76 3.37 -11.89
C THR A 230 -6.43 4.07 -12.15
N GLN A 231 -6.13 5.14 -11.43
CA GLN A 231 -4.86 5.86 -11.57
C GLN A 231 -3.69 4.93 -11.24
N ALA A 232 -2.75 4.80 -12.17
CA ALA A 232 -1.57 3.93 -12.02
C ALA A 232 -0.67 4.34 -10.84
N SER A 233 -0.67 5.62 -10.46
CA SER A 233 0.09 6.13 -9.31
C SER A 233 -0.53 5.79 -7.95
N LEU A 234 -1.76 5.26 -7.91
CA LEU A 234 -2.39 4.89 -6.64
C LEU A 234 -1.76 3.64 -6.05
N ARG A 235 -1.50 3.75 -4.74
CA ARG A 235 -0.88 2.72 -3.89
C ARG A 235 -1.88 2.15 -2.87
N GLU A 236 -3.07 2.73 -2.80
CA GLU A 236 -4.20 2.29 -1.97
C GLU A 236 -5.48 2.27 -2.81
N PRO A 237 -6.44 1.38 -2.50
CA PRO A 237 -7.72 1.39 -3.18
C PRO A 237 -8.54 2.61 -2.73
N ARG A 238 -9.01 3.39 -3.70
CA ARG A 238 -9.89 4.53 -3.45
C ARG A 238 -11.22 4.31 -4.14
N LEU A 239 -12.27 4.06 -3.35
CA LEU A 239 -13.64 3.98 -3.84
C LEU A 239 -14.25 5.38 -3.78
N GLN A 240 -14.42 6.03 -4.93
CA GLN A 240 -14.76 7.45 -4.99
C GLN A 240 -15.64 7.83 -6.19
N ALA A 241 -16.25 9.01 -6.11
CA ALA A 241 -17.04 9.63 -7.15
C ALA A 241 -16.73 11.12 -7.25
N GLY A 242 -16.59 11.66 -8.48
CA GLY A 242 -16.58 13.09 -8.72
C GLY A 242 -15.35 13.89 -8.26
N ASP A 243 -14.35 13.28 -7.62
CA ASP A 243 -13.06 13.91 -7.28
C ASP A 243 -12.19 14.06 -8.54
N SER A 244 -12.32 15.20 -9.21
CA SER A 244 -11.56 15.54 -10.41
C SER A 244 -11.51 17.05 -10.61
N ARG A 245 -10.43 17.54 -11.25
CA ARG A 245 -10.27 18.96 -11.64
C ARG A 245 -10.45 19.94 -10.46
N GLY A 246 -9.94 19.57 -9.27
CA GLY A 246 -10.03 20.39 -8.06
C GLY A 246 -11.42 20.50 -7.42
N ARG A 247 -12.42 19.78 -7.93
CA ARG A 247 -13.77 19.77 -7.37
C ARG A 247 -13.88 18.77 -6.23
N ILE A 248 -14.71 19.08 -5.24
CA ILE A 248 -15.07 18.14 -4.19
C ILE A 248 -15.87 16.98 -4.81
N GLY A 249 -15.49 15.77 -4.43
CA GLY A 249 -16.18 14.52 -4.69
C GLY A 249 -16.55 13.80 -3.39
N LEU A 250 -16.92 12.52 -3.52
CA LEU A 250 -17.23 11.64 -2.40
C LEU A 250 -16.30 10.45 -2.39
N GLN A 251 -15.93 9.97 -1.21
CA GLN A 251 -15.14 8.75 -1.02
C GLN A 251 -15.74 7.90 0.10
N PHE A 252 -15.71 6.57 -0.10
CA PHE A 252 -15.91 5.61 0.97
C PHE A 252 -14.54 5.26 1.57
N GLY A 253 -14.31 5.66 2.82
CA GLY A 253 -13.00 5.66 3.47
C GLY A 253 -13.03 5.13 4.90
N GLU A 254 -12.04 5.54 5.70
CA GLU A 254 -11.96 5.20 7.12
C GLU A 254 -13.18 5.72 7.87
N VAL A 255 -13.55 5.10 8.99
CA VAL A 255 -14.65 5.62 9.80
C VAL A 255 -14.16 6.85 10.57
N GLU A 256 -14.65 8.03 10.20
CA GLU A 256 -14.38 9.30 10.90
C GLU A 256 -15.71 9.91 11.34
N GLY A 257 -15.78 10.40 12.58
CA GLY A 257 -17.04 10.94 13.12
C GLY A 257 -18.20 9.94 13.08
N GLY A 258 -17.92 8.63 13.14
CA GLY A 258 -18.94 7.57 13.12
C GLY A 258 -19.46 7.19 11.73
N VAL A 259 -18.92 7.75 10.63
CA VAL A 259 -19.39 7.48 9.26
C VAL A 259 -18.23 7.19 8.29
N PRO A 260 -18.42 6.31 7.29
CA PRO A 260 -17.38 5.98 6.31
C PRO A 260 -17.45 6.83 5.03
N THR A 261 -18.46 7.68 4.87
CA THR A 261 -18.66 8.51 3.66
C THR A 261 -18.10 9.91 3.88
N HIS A 262 -17.22 10.34 2.98
CA HIS A 262 -16.48 11.60 3.12
C HIS A 262 -16.61 12.50 1.90
N LEU A 263 -16.63 13.81 2.14
CA LEU A 263 -16.30 14.82 1.15
C LEU A 263 -14.78 14.81 0.94
N VAL A 264 -14.33 14.69 -0.31
CA VAL A 264 -12.90 14.64 -0.64
C VAL A 264 -12.53 15.61 -1.75
N ARG A 265 -11.29 16.11 -1.75
CA ARG A 265 -10.72 16.89 -2.84
C ARG A 265 -9.26 16.51 -3.05
N ALA A 266 -8.89 16.20 -4.30
CA ALA A 266 -7.54 15.80 -4.65
C ALA A 266 -7.02 14.63 -3.79
N GLY A 267 -7.92 13.72 -3.39
CA GLY A 267 -7.62 12.59 -2.53
C GLY A 267 -7.48 12.87 -1.04
N SER A 268 -7.68 14.11 -0.58
CA SER A 268 -7.70 14.48 0.84
C SER A 268 -9.13 14.54 1.37
N VAL A 269 -9.36 13.99 2.56
CA VAL A 269 -10.63 14.12 3.29
C VAL A 269 -10.80 15.56 3.75
N ILE A 270 -11.97 16.13 3.45
CA ILE A 270 -12.34 17.49 3.89
C ILE A 270 -13.24 17.42 5.11
N ALA A 271 -14.31 16.62 5.03
CA ALA A 271 -15.28 16.45 6.10
C ALA A 271 -16.08 15.15 5.93
N PRO A 272 -16.51 14.52 7.02
CA PRO A 272 -17.48 13.43 6.96
C PRO A 272 -18.84 13.94 6.46
N LEU A 273 -19.55 13.09 5.71
CA LEU A 273 -20.97 13.30 5.39
C LEU A 273 -21.79 12.59 6.49
N PRO A 274 -22.66 13.28 7.25
CA PRO A 274 -23.29 12.77 8.48
C PRO A 274 -24.46 11.83 8.17
N LEU A 275 -24.20 10.83 7.32
CA LEU A 275 -25.13 9.78 6.94
C LEU A 275 -24.55 8.44 7.37
N GLY A 276 -25.19 7.85 8.38
CA GLY A 276 -24.95 6.50 8.87
C GLY A 276 -25.69 5.44 8.04
N ALA A 277 -25.84 4.25 8.60
CA ALA A 277 -26.71 3.21 8.05
C ALA A 277 -28.18 3.54 8.35
N LEU A 278 -29.04 3.50 7.33
CA LEU A 278 -30.45 3.89 7.43
C LEU A 278 -31.31 2.65 7.67
N ASP A 279 -31.83 2.51 8.89
CA ASP A 279 -32.64 1.37 9.32
C ASP A 279 -34.15 1.65 9.10
N GLY A 280 -34.60 2.91 9.22
CA GLY A 280 -36.00 3.33 9.13
C GLY A 280 -36.38 4.26 7.97
N GLU A 281 -37.69 4.46 7.76
CA GLU A 281 -38.21 5.36 6.70
C GLU A 281 -38.02 6.85 7.03
N ASP A 282 -38.12 7.21 8.30
CA ASP A 282 -37.87 8.58 8.77
C ASP A 282 -36.42 9.01 8.51
N GLU A 283 -35.47 8.10 8.78
CA GLU A 283 -34.04 8.31 8.52
C GLU A 283 -33.76 8.43 7.00
N ARG A 284 -34.43 7.62 6.17
CA ARG A 284 -34.35 7.74 4.71
C ARG A 284 -34.86 9.08 4.22
N SER A 285 -36.02 9.51 4.70
CA SER A 285 -36.62 10.80 4.35
C SER A 285 -35.71 11.96 4.75
N ALA A 286 -35.14 11.93 5.96
CA ALA A 286 -34.20 12.94 6.44
C ALA A 286 -32.90 12.95 5.62
N ALA A 287 -32.35 11.78 5.27
CA ALA A 287 -31.17 11.66 4.43
C ALA A 287 -31.43 12.20 3.01
N GLU A 288 -32.58 11.88 2.42
CA GLU A 288 -32.99 12.39 1.10
C GLU A 288 -33.14 13.91 1.12
N GLU A 289 -33.75 14.48 2.16
CA GLU A 289 -33.87 15.93 2.31
C GLU A 289 -32.49 16.60 2.41
N LEU A 290 -31.59 16.06 3.24
CA LEU A 290 -30.22 16.57 3.37
C LEU A 290 -29.50 16.58 2.01
N LEU A 291 -29.53 15.45 1.31
CA LEU A 291 -28.88 15.31 0.01
C LEU A 291 -29.52 16.23 -1.04
N ALA A 292 -30.85 16.37 -1.04
CA ALA A 292 -31.57 17.28 -1.94
C ALA A 292 -31.20 18.75 -1.68
N ARG A 293 -31.08 19.17 -0.41
CA ARG A 293 -30.63 20.52 -0.05
C ARG A 293 -29.22 20.80 -0.56
N MET A 294 -28.30 19.85 -0.38
CA MET A 294 -26.94 19.95 -0.91
C MET A 294 -26.91 19.99 -2.44
N ALA A 295 -27.73 19.18 -3.11
CA ALA A 295 -27.82 19.15 -4.57
C ALA A 295 -28.34 20.47 -5.17
N ARG A 296 -29.27 21.16 -4.48
CA ARG A 296 -29.79 22.48 -4.90
C ARG A 296 -28.74 23.60 -4.92
N ARG A 297 -27.63 23.45 -4.21
CA ARG A 297 -26.57 24.48 -4.09
C ARG A 297 -25.20 23.92 -4.46
N PRO A 298 -24.94 23.58 -5.74
CA PRO A 298 -23.74 22.85 -6.15
C PRO A 298 -22.42 23.62 -5.97
N SER A 299 -22.46 24.90 -5.59
CA SER A 299 -21.27 25.73 -5.31
C SER A 299 -20.38 25.16 -4.21
N TRP A 300 -20.91 24.32 -3.31
CA TRP A 300 -20.10 23.62 -2.30
C TRP A 300 -18.93 22.85 -2.93
N ARG A 301 -19.09 22.35 -4.16
CA ARG A 301 -18.06 21.57 -4.87
C ARG A 301 -16.79 22.36 -5.18
N THR A 302 -16.86 23.68 -5.21
CA THR A 302 -15.72 24.57 -5.51
C THR A 302 -15.29 25.41 -4.32
N GLN A 303 -16.01 25.35 -3.19
CA GLN A 303 -15.69 26.14 -1.99
C GLN A 303 -14.44 25.61 -1.29
N THR A 304 -13.57 26.50 -0.82
CA THR A 304 -12.37 26.14 -0.03
C THR A 304 -12.75 25.50 1.30
N HIS A 305 -13.84 25.97 1.91
CA HIS A 305 -14.47 25.39 3.08
C HIS A 305 -15.90 25.02 2.70
N PRO A 306 -16.18 23.75 2.33
CA PRO A 306 -17.56 23.34 2.12
C PRO A 306 -18.35 23.51 3.43
N PRO A 307 -19.68 23.72 3.35
CA PRO A 307 -20.50 23.72 4.54
C PRO A 307 -20.28 22.42 5.29
N ALA A 308 -19.83 22.50 6.53
CA ALA A 308 -19.86 21.36 7.43
C ALA A 308 -21.33 20.97 7.57
N PRO A 309 -21.72 19.75 7.15
CA PRO A 309 -23.05 19.27 7.48
C PRO A 309 -23.24 19.32 9.00
N ASP A 310 -24.49 19.44 9.47
CA ASP A 310 -24.80 19.38 10.91
C ASP A 310 -24.08 18.20 11.58
N PRO A 311 -23.61 18.34 12.83
CA PRO A 311 -22.84 17.28 13.48
C PRO A 311 -23.73 16.08 13.87
N GLU A 312 -25.05 16.24 13.83
CA GLU A 312 -25.98 15.14 14.10
C GLU A 312 -26.04 14.17 12.92
N ILE A 313 -25.69 12.91 13.21
CA ILE A 313 -25.64 11.84 12.22
C ILE A 313 -27.06 11.33 12.00
N ILE A 314 -27.48 11.30 10.73
CA ILE A 314 -28.75 10.67 10.32
C ILE A 314 -28.49 9.17 10.15
N GLY A 315 -29.17 8.35 10.94
CA GLY A 315 -29.02 6.90 10.95
C GLY A 315 -27.93 6.41 11.90
N ARG A 316 -27.67 5.10 11.86
CA ARG A 316 -26.79 4.41 12.79
C ARG A 316 -25.31 4.58 12.43
N THR A 317 -24.48 4.84 13.43
CA THR A 317 -23.02 4.95 13.27
C THR A 317 -22.37 3.61 12.94
N ALA A 318 -21.24 3.68 12.25
CA ALA A 318 -20.41 2.53 11.93
C ALA A 318 -19.75 1.96 13.19
N SER A 319 -19.77 0.64 13.32
CA SER A 319 -19.08 -0.11 14.35
C SER A 319 -17.56 -0.09 14.16
N ALA A 320 -16.81 -0.33 15.24
CA ALA A 320 -15.36 -0.48 15.15
C ALA A 320 -14.97 -1.69 14.28
N GLU A 321 -15.77 -2.75 14.34
CA GLU A 321 -15.64 -3.93 13.49
C GLU A 321 -15.78 -3.61 12.00
N LEU A 322 -16.62 -2.63 11.63
CA LEU A 322 -16.79 -2.21 10.24
C LEU A 322 -15.51 -1.61 9.67
N ASP A 323 -14.81 -0.75 10.40
CA ASP A 323 -13.52 -0.22 9.93
C ASP A 323 -12.47 -1.35 9.85
N GLY A 324 -12.49 -2.31 10.78
CA GLY A 324 -11.66 -3.51 10.70
C GLY A 324 -11.91 -4.33 9.43
N ALA A 325 -13.17 -4.63 9.12
CA ALA A 325 -13.55 -5.35 7.92
C ALA A 325 -13.22 -4.56 6.65
N ARG A 326 -13.47 -3.24 6.65
CA ARG A 326 -13.10 -2.34 5.54
C ARG A 326 -11.60 -2.40 5.28
N ARG A 327 -10.76 -2.23 6.30
CA ARG A 327 -9.29 -2.29 6.16
C ARG A 327 -8.85 -3.61 5.52
N LEU A 328 -9.38 -4.73 6.01
CA LEU A 328 -9.10 -6.05 5.45
C LEU A 328 -9.52 -6.15 3.97
N LEU A 329 -10.73 -5.73 3.62
CA LEU A 329 -11.19 -5.73 2.23
C LEU A 329 -10.33 -4.81 1.35
N TRP A 330 -9.95 -3.63 1.85
CA TRP A 330 -9.10 -2.70 1.11
C TRP A 330 -7.69 -3.26 0.90
N SER A 331 -7.13 -4.04 1.82
CA SER A 331 -5.88 -4.75 1.59
C SER A 331 -6.00 -5.78 0.46
N LEU A 332 -7.13 -6.49 0.36
CA LEU A 332 -7.38 -7.43 -0.76
C LEU A 332 -7.47 -6.71 -2.11
N LEU A 333 -8.04 -5.51 -2.11
CA LEU A 333 -8.26 -4.69 -3.30
C LEU A 333 -7.10 -3.74 -3.61
N ASN A 334 -5.96 -3.88 -2.92
CA ASN A 334 -4.86 -2.95 -3.00
C ASN A 334 -4.19 -2.97 -4.39
N PRO A 335 -4.16 -1.85 -5.14
CA PRO A 335 -3.58 -1.82 -6.47
C PRO A 335 -2.07 -2.13 -6.52
N ALA A 336 -1.30 -1.74 -5.50
CA ALA A 336 0.14 -2.02 -5.46
C ALA A 336 0.42 -3.52 -5.27
N LEU A 337 -0.26 -4.17 -4.32
CA LEU A 337 -0.14 -5.62 -4.11
C LEU A 337 -0.60 -6.42 -5.34
N LEU A 338 -1.67 -5.96 -6.00
CA LEU A 338 -2.18 -6.61 -7.21
C LEU A 338 -1.20 -6.47 -8.39
N ARG A 339 -0.52 -5.32 -8.53
CA ARG A 339 0.52 -5.11 -9.54
C ARG A 339 1.73 -6.02 -9.33
N GLU A 340 2.14 -6.27 -8.08
CA GLU A 340 3.19 -7.24 -7.77
C GLU A 340 2.87 -8.65 -8.29
N LEU A 341 1.58 -8.97 -8.45
CA LEU A 341 1.08 -10.24 -9.00
C LEU A 341 0.76 -10.18 -10.50
N GLY A 342 1.11 -9.07 -11.16
CA GLY A 342 0.88 -8.88 -12.59
C GLY A 342 -0.52 -8.43 -12.97
N PHE A 343 -1.32 -7.94 -12.02
CA PHE A 343 -2.66 -7.39 -12.26
C PHE A 343 -2.70 -5.87 -12.11
N GLU A 344 -3.53 -5.23 -12.92
CA GLU A 344 -3.86 -3.81 -12.74
C GLU A 344 -5.39 -3.61 -12.74
N PRO A 345 -5.90 -2.55 -12.09
CA PRO A 345 -7.31 -2.18 -12.21
C PRO A 345 -7.70 -2.04 -13.68
N ALA A 346 -8.74 -2.77 -14.09
CA ALA A 346 -9.29 -2.64 -15.44
C ALA A 346 -9.67 -1.17 -15.75
N PRO A 347 -9.72 -0.74 -17.02
CA PRO A 347 -10.04 0.64 -17.40
C PRO A 347 -11.31 1.20 -16.75
N ALA A 348 -11.38 2.52 -16.56
CA ALA A 348 -12.48 3.17 -15.82
C ALA A 348 -13.88 2.98 -16.43
N ARG A 349 -13.98 2.62 -17.71
CA ARG A 349 -15.24 2.22 -18.37
C ARG A 349 -15.71 0.82 -17.95
N SER A 350 -14.76 -0.01 -17.56
CA SER A 350 -14.96 -1.38 -17.09
C SER A 350 -15.04 -1.45 -15.56
N GLN A 351 -14.70 -0.35 -14.86
CA GLN A 351 -14.88 -0.15 -13.42
C GLN A 351 -16.07 0.74 -13.14
N PRO A 352 -16.76 0.57 -12.01
CA PRO A 352 -16.74 -0.51 -11.04
C PRO A 352 -17.99 -1.40 -11.26
N VAL A 353 -18.14 -2.42 -10.42
CA VAL A 353 -19.47 -3.04 -10.17
C VAL A 353 -19.86 -2.78 -8.71
N VAL A 354 -19.71 -1.53 -8.25
CA VAL A 354 -20.35 -1.10 -7.00
C VAL A 354 -21.81 -0.87 -7.32
N THR A 355 -22.62 -1.85 -6.91
CA THR A 355 -24.07 -1.74 -6.92
C THR A 355 -24.52 -1.69 -5.47
N GLY A 356 -25.79 -1.35 -5.19
CA GLY A 356 -26.33 -1.52 -3.83
C GLY A 356 -26.16 -2.95 -3.28
N ARG A 357 -25.83 -3.94 -4.12
CA ARG A 357 -25.72 -5.36 -3.76
C ARG A 357 -24.34 -5.96 -3.94
N SER A 358 -23.32 -5.22 -4.36
CA SER A 358 -21.98 -5.78 -4.55
C SER A 358 -20.88 -4.73 -4.44
N LEU A 359 -19.74 -5.13 -3.89
CA LEU A 359 -18.50 -4.37 -3.93
C LEU A 359 -17.47 -5.21 -4.70
N ALA A 360 -16.96 -4.71 -5.82
CA ALA A 360 -15.99 -5.43 -6.61
C ALA A 360 -15.01 -4.52 -7.35
N LEU A 361 -13.76 -4.96 -7.42
CA LEU A 361 -12.71 -4.42 -8.27
C LEU A 361 -12.50 -5.36 -9.45
N ARG A 362 -12.57 -4.82 -10.67
CA ARG A 362 -12.18 -5.56 -11.88
C ARG A 362 -10.69 -5.39 -12.17
N LEU A 363 -10.07 -6.37 -12.79
CA LEU A 363 -8.64 -6.44 -13.00
C LEU A 363 -8.36 -6.99 -14.40
N VAL A 364 -7.25 -6.55 -14.99
CA VAL A 364 -6.67 -7.14 -16.20
C VAL A 364 -5.24 -7.57 -15.91
N LEU A 365 -4.72 -8.49 -16.71
CA LEU A 365 -3.32 -8.87 -16.63
C LEU A 365 -2.46 -7.83 -17.36
N ILE A 366 -1.40 -7.37 -16.72
CA ILE A 366 -0.45 -6.41 -17.32
C ILE A 366 0.21 -7.02 -18.58
N THR A 367 0.45 -8.33 -18.54
CA THR A 367 1.03 -9.10 -19.65
C THR A 367 0.03 -9.44 -20.76
N ASP A 368 -1.27 -9.25 -20.50
CA ASP A 368 -2.35 -9.58 -21.44
C ASP A 368 -3.56 -8.65 -21.21
N PRO A 369 -3.44 -7.36 -21.57
CA PRO A 369 -4.49 -6.38 -21.27
C PRO A 369 -5.80 -6.61 -22.03
N ASP A 370 -5.72 -7.24 -23.21
CA ASP A 370 -6.87 -7.61 -24.05
C ASP A 370 -7.43 -9.00 -23.71
N GLY A 371 -6.90 -9.64 -22.66
CA GLY A 371 -7.34 -10.93 -22.16
C GLY A 371 -8.65 -10.91 -21.37
N PRO A 372 -8.96 -12.01 -20.67
CA PRO A 372 -10.11 -12.07 -19.78
C PRO A 372 -10.05 -11.01 -18.68
N VAL A 373 -11.21 -10.48 -18.31
CA VAL A 373 -11.33 -9.64 -17.11
C VAL A 373 -11.43 -10.53 -15.88
N TYR A 374 -10.66 -10.16 -14.85
CA TYR A 374 -10.70 -10.79 -13.54
C TYR A 374 -11.40 -9.87 -12.54
N ARG A 375 -11.85 -10.41 -11.42
CA ARG A 375 -12.58 -9.64 -10.41
C ARG A 375 -12.31 -10.19 -9.02
N ILE A 376 -12.06 -9.29 -8.06
CA ILE A 376 -12.14 -9.56 -6.63
C ILE A 376 -13.36 -8.80 -6.10
N GLY A 377 -14.27 -9.48 -5.41
CA GLY A 377 -15.41 -8.80 -4.82
C GLY A 377 -16.11 -9.56 -3.70
N VAL A 378 -16.98 -8.85 -3.00
CA VAL A 378 -17.88 -9.36 -1.95
C VAL A 378 -19.32 -9.02 -2.30
N GLY A 379 -20.26 -9.72 -1.67
CA GLY A 379 -21.69 -9.60 -1.97
C GLY A 379 -22.09 -10.28 -3.29
N GLY A 380 -23.14 -9.78 -3.93
CA GLY A 380 -23.67 -10.28 -5.21
C GLY A 380 -24.86 -11.24 -5.10
N ARG A 381 -25.49 -11.37 -3.93
CA ARG A 381 -26.83 -11.96 -3.73
C ARG A 381 -27.78 -10.87 -3.21
N ASN A 382 -29.09 -11.10 -3.22
CA ASN A 382 -30.10 -10.14 -2.75
C ASN A 382 -29.84 -9.60 -1.33
N ARG A 383 -29.15 -10.36 -0.47
CA ARG A 383 -28.70 -9.95 0.87
C ARG A 383 -27.27 -10.42 1.12
N TRP A 384 -26.44 -9.56 1.71
CA TRP A 384 -25.07 -9.90 2.10
C TRP A 384 -25.10 -10.80 3.34
N ARG A 385 -24.71 -12.06 3.17
CA ARG A 385 -24.63 -13.04 4.28
C ARG A 385 -23.23 -13.14 4.90
N SER A 386 -22.22 -12.67 4.18
CA SER A 386 -20.83 -12.63 4.62
C SER A 386 -20.05 -11.64 3.76
N LEU A 387 -18.88 -11.22 4.26
CA LEU A 387 -17.89 -10.45 3.50
C LEU A 387 -16.81 -11.36 2.91
N THR A 388 -17.13 -12.64 2.71
CA THR A 388 -16.18 -13.60 2.13
C THR A 388 -15.88 -13.22 0.68
N PRO A 389 -14.62 -12.89 0.34
CA PRO A 389 -14.19 -12.54 -1.01
C PRO A 389 -14.41 -13.69 -1.98
N ARG A 390 -14.80 -13.30 -3.19
CA ARG A 390 -14.87 -14.15 -4.36
C ARG A 390 -13.95 -13.59 -5.43
N VAL A 391 -13.06 -14.43 -5.93
CA VAL A 391 -12.29 -14.16 -7.15
C VAL A 391 -13.02 -14.77 -8.33
N THR A 392 -13.01 -14.11 -9.48
CA THR A 392 -13.75 -14.53 -10.67
C THR A 392 -12.93 -14.20 -11.91
N ARG A 393 -12.83 -15.16 -12.83
CA ARG A 393 -12.51 -14.88 -14.24
C ARG A 393 -13.83 -14.77 -14.97
N GLU A 394 -14.08 -13.61 -15.58
CA GLU A 394 -15.30 -13.40 -16.37
C GLU A 394 -15.29 -14.32 -17.61
N ALA A 395 -16.48 -14.65 -18.11
CA ALA A 395 -16.59 -15.46 -19.31
C ALA A 395 -16.04 -14.68 -20.51
N THR A 396 -15.32 -15.38 -21.38
CA THR A 396 -14.97 -14.91 -22.73
C THR A 396 -15.58 -15.89 -23.74
N GLU A 397 -15.44 -15.60 -25.04
CA GLU A 397 -15.87 -16.54 -26.10
C GLU A 397 -15.22 -17.92 -25.93
N ASP A 398 -13.93 -17.95 -25.59
CA ASP A 398 -13.14 -19.19 -25.51
C ASP A 398 -13.13 -19.87 -24.15
N LEU A 399 -13.52 -19.16 -23.08
CA LEU A 399 -13.37 -19.65 -21.72
C LEU A 399 -14.63 -19.38 -20.87
N PRO A 400 -15.23 -20.41 -20.26
CA PRO A 400 -16.37 -20.23 -19.40
C PRO A 400 -15.98 -19.43 -18.16
N ARG A 401 -16.96 -18.80 -17.52
CA ARG A 401 -16.76 -18.13 -16.23
C ARG A 401 -16.26 -19.12 -15.19
N GLU A 402 -15.29 -18.70 -14.39
CA GLU A 402 -14.75 -19.50 -13.29
C GLU A 402 -14.66 -18.64 -12.03
N SER A 403 -14.94 -19.21 -10.85
CA SER A 403 -15.01 -18.44 -9.61
C SER A 403 -14.66 -19.27 -8.39
N TYR A 404 -13.88 -18.71 -7.47
CA TYR A 404 -13.56 -19.31 -6.17
C TYR A 404 -14.02 -18.39 -5.05
N SER A 405 -14.62 -18.96 -4.00
CA SER A 405 -14.94 -18.22 -2.77
C SER A 405 -13.93 -18.62 -1.70
N ILE A 406 -13.23 -17.65 -1.11
CA ILE A 406 -12.05 -17.91 -0.28
C ILE A 406 -12.38 -17.55 1.17
N ALA A 407 -12.74 -18.54 1.96
CA ALA A 407 -13.04 -18.34 3.37
C ALA A 407 -11.77 -18.38 4.22
N PRO A 408 -11.63 -17.50 5.23
CA PRO A 408 -10.50 -17.54 6.14
C PRO A 408 -10.49 -18.81 6.99
N GLN A 409 -9.30 -19.34 7.26
CA GLN A 409 -9.06 -20.53 8.10
C GLN A 409 -8.97 -20.18 9.59
N LYS A 410 -8.89 -21.19 10.47
CA LYS A 410 -8.69 -20.97 11.91
C LYS A 410 -7.26 -20.47 12.14
N ASN A 411 -7.08 -19.45 12.99
CA ASN A 411 -5.79 -18.86 13.35
C ASN A 411 -4.96 -18.28 12.19
N GLN A 412 -5.57 -18.09 11.02
CA GLN A 412 -4.91 -17.47 9.88
C GLN A 412 -4.70 -15.98 10.13
N SER A 413 -3.47 -15.51 9.96
CA SER A 413 -3.16 -14.07 10.01
C SER A 413 -3.79 -13.33 8.84
N THR A 414 -3.95 -12.01 8.98
CA THR A 414 -4.48 -11.18 7.89
C THR A 414 -3.61 -11.26 6.64
N SER A 415 -2.29 -11.20 6.78
CA SER A 415 -1.35 -11.22 5.65
C SER A 415 -1.42 -12.54 4.88
N GLU A 416 -1.43 -13.66 5.61
CA GLU A 416 -1.62 -14.99 5.00
C GLU A 416 -2.95 -15.07 4.26
N TYR A 417 -4.02 -14.54 4.86
CA TYR A 417 -5.33 -14.55 4.22
C TYR A 417 -5.39 -13.71 2.93
N VAL A 418 -4.80 -12.50 2.95
CA VAL A 418 -4.68 -11.66 1.75
C VAL A 418 -3.93 -12.40 0.65
N TRP A 419 -2.79 -13.01 1.01
CA TRP A 419 -1.98 -13.82 0.10
C TRP A 419 -2.76 -15.01 -0.49
N GLU A 420 -3.58 -15.73 0.29
CA GLU A 420 -4.42 -16.82 -0.23
C GLU A 420 -5.44 -16.34 -1.26
N VAL A 421 -6.12 -15.21 -1.00
CA VAL A 421 -7.08 -14.64 -1.97
C VAL A 421 -6.38 -14.26 -3.27
N HIS A 422 -5.21 -13.64 -3.16
CA HIS A 422 -4.38 -13.24 -4.29
C HIS A 422 -3.81 -14.43 -5.07
N LYS A 423 -3.39 -15.51 -4.42
CA LYS A 423 -3.01 -16.77 -5.07
C LYS A 423 -4.19 -17.41 -5.81
N ALA A 424 -5.38 -17.41 -5.21
CA ALA A 424 -6.59 -17.90 -5.88
C ALA A 424 -7.00 -17.04 -7.09
N LEU A 425 -6.73 -15.73 -7.06
CA LEU A 425 -6.88 -14.88 -8.23
C LEU A 425 -5.87 -15.28 -9.33
N PHE A 426 -4.61 -15.47 -8.97
CA PHE A 426 -3.56 -15.83 -9.92
C PHE A 426 -3.80 -17.21 -10.57
N SER A 427 -4.32 -18.19 -9.83
CA SER A 427 -4.60 -19.52 -10.38
C SER A 427 -5.62 -19.51 -11.54
N LEU A 428 -6.55 -18.54 -11.54
CA LEU A 428 -7.50 -18.33 -12.64
C LEU A 428 -6.82 -17.95 -13.97
N THR A 429 -5.55 -17.53 -13.94
CA THR A 429 -4.79 -17.15 -15.14
C THR A 429 -4.15 -18.35 -15.83
N ILE A 430 -3.88 -19.43 -15.10
CA ILE A 430 -3.13 -20.61 -15.58
C ILE A 430 -3.92 -21.31 -16.70
N ALA A 431 -5.23 -21.53 -16.48
CA ALA A 431 -6.09 -22.14 -17.48
C ALA A 431 -6.22 -21.30 -18.76
N ALA A 432 -6.18 -19.97 -18.64
CA ALA A 432 -6.25 -19.05 -19.77
C ALA A 432 -4.96 -19.06 -20.60
N ARG A 433 -3.79 -19.05 -19.94
CA ARG A 433 -2.47 -19.11 -20.61
C ARG A 433 -2.25 -20.46 -21.31
N GLY A 434 -2.53 -21.56 -20.62
CA GLY A 434 -2.31 -22.90 -21.17
C GLY A 434 -3.19 -23.28 -22.36
N ARG A 435 -4.30 -22.57 -22.64
CA ARG A 435 -5.06 -22.75 -23.90
C ARG A 435 -4.52 -21.90 -25.05
N ARG A 436 -4.06 -20.68 -24.78
CA ARG A 436 -3.46 -19.81 -25.80
C ARG A 436 -2.15 -20.36 -26.33
N GLU A 437 -1.31 -20.91 -25.47
CA GLU A 437 -0.07 -21.60 -25.88
C GLU A 437 -0.35 -22.86 -26.71
N ARG A 438 -1.51 -23.50 -26.54
CA ARG A 438 -1.95 -24.65 -27.36
C ARG A 438 -2.62 -24.25 -28.67
N GLY A 439 -3.03 -22.99 -28.83
CA GLY A 439 -3.62 -22.43 -30.05
C GLY A 439 -2.63 -21.59 -30.89
N ALA A 440 -1.46 -21.28 -30.35
CA ALA A 440 -0.41 -20.55 -31.06
C ALA A 440 0.45 -21.52 -31.89
N PRO A 441 0.71 -21.25 -33.19
CA PRO A 441 1.72 -22.00 -33.92
C PRO A 441 3.06 -21.82 -33.23
N ALA A 442 3.76 -22.93 -32.97
CA ALA A 442 5.00 -22.97 -32.22
C ALA A 442 6.07 -22.06 -32.87
N ALA A 443 6.24 -20.86 -32.30
CA ALA A 443 7.33 -19.97 -32.64
C ALA A 443 7.93 -19.38 -31.35
N LEU A 444 9.16 -19.83 -31.10
CA LEU A 444 10.24 -19.17 -30.33
C LEU A 444 10.14 -19.15 -28.79
N GLY A 445 10.76 -20.18 -28.19
CA GLY A 445 11.84 -20.03 -27.20
C GLY A 445 11.54 -19.27 -25.90
N GLY A 446 10.84 -19.92 -24.97
CA GLY A 446 10.70 -19.45 -23.58
C GLY A 446 11.96 -19.69 -22.73
N THR A 447 12.35 -18.69 -21.94
CA THR A 447 13.45 -18.76 -20.98
C THR A 447 13.15 -19.72 -19.79
N PRO A 448 14.07 -20.64 -19.43
CA PRO A 448 13.82 -21.78 -18.53
C PRO A 448 13.65 -21.45 -17.03
N GLU A 449 13.73 -20.19 -16.61
CA GLU A 449 13.69 -19.80 -15.19
C GLU A 449 12.26 -19.68 -14.62
N ILE A 450 11.28 -19.37 -15.48
CA ILE A 450 9.86 -19.31 -15.09
C ILE A 450 9.27 -20.73 -14.99
N GLU A 451 9.68 -21.65 -15.87
CA GLU A 451 9.25 -23.05 -15.87
C GLU A 451 9.65 -23.79 -14.57
N ARG A 452 10.82 -23.48 -13.99
CA ARG A 452 11.23 -24.03 -12.68
C ARG A 452 10.35 -23.55 -11.52
N THR A 453 9.90 -22.30 -11.56
CA THR A 453 9.01 -21.74 -10.55
C THR A 453 7.60 -22.35 -10.67
N LEU A 454 7.16 -22.62 -11.91
CA LEU A 454 5.89 -23.27 -12.22
C LEU A 454 5.86 -24.76 -11.81
N ALA A 455 6.96 -25.50 -11.98
CA ALA A 455 7.06 -26.89 -11.55
C ALA A 455 7.00 -27.05 -10.02
N THR A 456 7.57 -26.09 -9.28
CA THR A 456 7.61 -26.14 -7.81
C THR A 456 6.25 -25.77 -7.20
N LEU A 457 5.50 -24.87 -7.83
CA LEU A 457 4.14 -24.48 -7.41
C LEU A 457 3.09 -25.56 -7.74
N ALA A 458 3.23 -26.27 -8.86
CA ALA A 458 2.33 -27.36 -9.22
C ALA A 458 2.50 -28.60 -8.32
N ALA A 459 3.74 -28.92 -7.92
CA ALA A 459 4.02 -30.04 -7.01
C ALA A 459 3.45 -29.82 -5.60
N GLY A 460 3.44 -28.58 -5.11
CA GLY A 460 2.84 -28.25 -3.80
C GLY A 460 1.31 -28.38 -3.76
N SER A 461 0.64 -28.21 -4.90
CA SER A 461 -0.84 -28.36 -4.98
C SER A 461 -1.30 -29.81 -5.10
N ALA A 462 -0.43 -30.74 -5.51
CA ALA A 462 -0.76 -32.16 -5.60
C ALA A 462 -0.57 -32.89 -4.27
N ALA A 463 0.33 -32.40 -3.40
CA ALA A 463 0.57 -32.96 -2.07
C ALA A 463 -0.44 -32.55 -0.99
N ALA A 464 -1.39 -31.65 -1.32
CA ALA A 464 -2.42 -31.14 -0.41
C ALA A 464 -3.85 -31.54 -0.80
N ARG A 465 -4.00 -32.61 -1.61
CA ARG A 465 -5.30 -33.24 -1.90
C ARG A 465 -5.54 -34.46 -1.03
#